data_AF-A0A521BAG9-F1
#
_entry.id   AF-A0A521BAG9-F1
#
_cell.length_a   1.000
_cell.length_b   1.000
_cell.length_c   1.000
_cell.angle_alpha   90.00
_cell.angle_beta   90.00
_cell.angle_gamma   90.00
#
_symmetry.space_group_name_H-M   'P 1'
#
loop_
_entity.id
_entity.type
_entity.pdbx_description
1 polymer ?
#
loop_
_entity_poly.entity_id
_entity_poly.type
_entity_poly.pdbx_seq_one_letter_code
_entity_poly.pdbx_strand_id
1 'polypeptide(L)'
;MPEINTANIAEIVPEIMTNDPEKRLAAYRLLYAKGSVLYFEDIKDIYDSFAFDLIIVDGLYPSIPFIKHKLNIPVVSIGVVPLAEDSVDTAPYGYALPPAENEETRETYTALYQKAPDRYKAATAYFETLFIQYDIPFTRTTMENRLVKESDLFLQIDAPEFEYSRSDIGKNVHFVGALLPYAVDQHQQPWFDERLKKYDKIILVTQVRLKEI
;
A
#
# COMPACT_ATOMS: atom_id res chain seq x y z
N MET A 1 12.19 -13.35 -14.85
CA MET A 1 10.98 -14.19 -14.67
C MET A 1 9.93 -13.71 -15.67
N PRO A 2 8.98 -14.54 -16.13
CA PRO A 2 7.85 -14.04 -16.91
C PRO A 2 7.03 -13.04 -16.09
N GLU A 3 6.40 -12.07 -16.77
CA GLU A 3 5.48 -11.11 -16.16
C GLU A 3 4.36 -11.87 -15.43
N ILE A 4 4.12 -11.53 -14.16
CA ILE A 4 3.11 -12.20 -13.34
C ILE A 4 1.78 -11.46 -13.49
N ASN A 5 0.74 -12.15 -13.93
CA ASN A 5 -0.59 -11.59 -14.10
C ASN A 5 -1.66 -12.62 -13.68
N THR A 6 -2.93 -12.20 -13.69
CA THR A 6 -4.03 -13.06 -13.25
C THR A 6 -4.16 -14.37 -14.04
N ALA A 7 -3.63 -14.45 -15.26
CA ALA A 7 -3.72 -15.65 -16.09
C ALA A 7 -2.65 -16.70 -15.74
N ASN A 8 -1.48 -16.32 -15.20
CA ASN A 8 -0.38 -17.24 -14.91
C ASN A 8 0.02 -17.32 -13.43
N ILE A 9 -0.51 -16.44 -12.58
CA ILE A 9 -0.16 -16.38 -11.17
C ILE A 9 -0.42 -17.70 -10.43
N ALA A 10 -1.47 -18.44 -10.80
CA ALA A 10 -1.80 -19.74 -10.23
C ALA A 10 -0.80 -20.84 -10.61
N GLU A 11 -0.11 -20.70 -11.74
CA GLU A 11 0.94 -21.64 -12.16
C GLU A 11 2.25 -21.33 -11.43
N ILE A 12 2.52 -20.04 -11.20
CA ILE A 12 3.76 -19.56 -10.56
C ILE A 12 3.70 -19.69 -9.04
N VAL A 13 2.52 -19.46 -8.44
CA VAL A 13 2.26 -19.56 -7.00
C VAL A 13 0.97 -20.35 -6.78
N PRO A 14 1.01 -21.70 -6.90
CA PRO A 14 -0.18 -22.54 -6.75
C PRO A 14 -0.90 -22.38 -5.40
N GLU A 15 -0.18 -21.93 -4.37
CA GLU A 15 -0.71 -21.69 -3.03
C GLU A 15 -1.82 -20.64 -2.99
N ILE A 16 -1.92 -19.74 -3.98
CA ILE A 16 -3.01 -18.76 -4.06
C ILE A 16 -4.37 -19.41 -4.36
N MET A 17 -4.39 -20.63 -4.91
CA MET A 17 -5.62 -21.34 -5.29
C MET A 17 -6.32 -22.00 -4.10
N THR A 18 -5.84 -21.75 -2.89
CA THR A 18 -6.47 -22.24 -1.66
C THR A 18 -7.78 -21.52 -1.34
N ASN A 19 -8.75 -22.27 -0.84
CA ASN A 19 -10.02 -21.73 -0.33
C ASN A 19 -9.87 -21.03 1.04
N ASP A 20 -8.71 -21.19 1.70
CA ASP A 20 -8.40 -20.54 2.97
C ASP A 20 -7.96 -19.08 2.71
N PRO A 21 -8.77 -18.07 3.09
CA PRO A 21 -8.48 -16.67 2.79
C PRO A 21 -7.16 -16.19 3.40
N GLU A 22 -6.78 -16.69 4.58
CA GLU A 22 -5.54 -16.28 5.25
C GLU A 22 -4.31 -16.86 4.55
N LYS A 23 -4.36 -18.14 4.16
CA LYS A 23 -3.26 -18.75 3.40
C LYS A 23 -3.08 -18.09 2.03
N ARG A 24 -4.18 -17.80 1.34
CA ARG A 24 -4.16 -17.09 0.06
C ARG A 24 -3.55 -15.70 0.21
N LEU A 25 -3.96 -14.95 1.23
CA LEU A 25 -3.40 -13.62 1.51
C LEU A 25 -1.90 -13.71 1.85
N ALA A 26 -1.48 -14.69 2.66
CA ALA A 26 -0.07 -14.92 2.95
C ALA A 26 0.76 -15.24 1.68
N ALA A 27 0.20 -16.02 0.76
CA ALA A 27 0.83 -16.32 -0.54
C ALA A 27 0.99 -15.04 -1.39
N TYR A 28 -0.06 -14.22 -1.48
CA TYR A 28 0.01 -12.91 -2.16
C TYR A 28 1.06 -11.99 -1.55
N ARG A 29 1.16 -11.93 -0.22
CA ARG A 29 2.17 -11.11 0.47
C ARG A 29 3.59 -11.58 0.19
N LEU A 30 3.83 -12.89 0.15
CA LEU A 30 5.13 -13.43 -0.19
C LEU A 30 5.50 -13.16 -1.65
N LEU A 31 4.53 -13.31 -2.57
CA LEU A 31 4.73 -12.98 -3.98
C LEU A 31 5.07 -11.50 -4.17
N TYR A 32 4.32 -10.62 -3.52
CA TYR A 32 4.57 -9.19 -3.52
C TYR A 32 5.98 -8.85 -2.99
N ALA A 33 6.42 -9.53 -1.93
CA ALA A 33 7.78 -9.38 -1.41
C ALA A 33 8.87 -9.84 -2.38
N LYS A 34 8.65 -10.96 -3.08
CA LYS A 34 9.55 -11.44 -4.15
C LYS A 34 9.65 -10.45 -5.32
N GLY A 35 8.57 -9.73 -5.62
CA GLY A 35 8.55 -8.71 -6.66
C GLY A 35 9.51 -7.54 -6.40
N SER A 36 9.80 -7.22 -5.14
CA SER A 36 10.63 -6.06 -4.74
C SER A 36 11.97 -5.97 -5.49
N VAL A 37 12.68 -7.09 -5.65
CA VAL A 37 13.99 -7.11 -6.30
C VAL A 37 13.85 -7.00 -7.81
N LEU A 38 12.88 -7.70 -8.40
CA LEU A 38 12.67 -7.68 -9.85
C LEU A 38 12.35 -6.26 -10.32
N TYR A 39 11.39 -5.62 -9.63
CA TYR A 39 10.99 -4.26 -9.89
C TYR A 39 12.12 -3.26 -9.62
N PHE A 40 13.00 -3.53 -8.66
CA PHE A 40 14.18 -2.69 -8.42
C PHE A 40 15.19 -2.77 -9.57
N GLU A 41 15.49 -3.97 -10.07
CA GLU A 41 16.38 -4.14 -11.23
C GLU A 41 15.76 -3.49 -12.48
N ASP A 42 14.45 -3.60 -12.71
CA ASP A 42 13.78 -2.90 -13.82
C ASP A 42 13.93 -1.37 -13.72
N ILE A 43 13.77 -0.80 -12.51
CA ILE A 43 13.95 0.64 -12.28
C ILE A 43 15.41 1.05 -12.47
N LYS A 44 16.36 0.20 -12.09
CA LYS A 44 17.78 0.44 -12.32
C LYS A 44 18.14 0.40 -13.81
N ASP A 45 17.62 -0.57 -14.56
CA ASP A 45 17.79 -0.64 -16.02
C ASP A 45 17.22 0.62 -16.70
N ILE A 46 16.05 1.09 -16.25
CA ILE A 46 15.48 2.36 -16.70
C ILE A 46 16.43 3.51 -16.38
N TYR A 47 16.90 3.62 -15.13
CA TYR A 47 17.81 4.69 -14.70
C TYR A 47 19.11 4.71 -15.51
N ASP A 48 19.69 3.54 -15.82
CA ASP A 48 20.89 3.42 -16.63
C ASP A 48 20.67 3.89 -18.08
N SER A 49 19.45 3.73 -18.61
CA SER A 49 19.07 4.22 -19.94
C SER A 49 18.57 5.68 -19.97
N PHE A 50 17.98 6.14 -18.87
CA PHE A 50 17.35 7.43 -18.68
C PHE A 50 17.46 7.81 -17.20
N ALA A 51 18.48 8.60 -16.86
CA ALA A 51 18.68 9.08 -15.50
C ALA A 51 17.55 10.05 -15.10
N PHE A 52 17.08 9.93 -13.86
CA PHE A 52 16.04 10.78 -13.27
C PHE A 52 16.40 11.18 -11.84
N ASP A 53 16.03 12.40 -11.45
CA ASP A 53 16.35 12.95 -10.12
C ASP A 53 15.33 12.58 -9.03
N LEU A 54 14.18 12.00 -9.42
CA LEU A 54 13.07 11.67 -8.55
C LEU A 54 12.23 10.56 -9.17
N ILE A 55 11.66 9.69 -8.35
CA ILE A 55 10.61 8.76 -8.77
C ILE A 55 9.31 8.97 -7.98
N ILE A 56 8.18 8.86 -8.68
CA ILE A 56 6.85 8.82 -8.07
C ILE A 56 6.29 7.40 -8.21
N VAL A 57 5.89 6.78 -7.11
CA VAL A 57 5.41 5.40 -7.08
C VAL A 57 4.11 5.28 -6.28
N ASP A 58 3.42 4.16 -6.47
CA ASP A 58 2.36 3.73 -5.56
C ASP A 58 2.92 3.53 -4.13
N GLY A 59 2.15 3.89 -3.10
CA GLY A 59 2.59 3.77 -1.69
C GLY A 59 2.76 2.34 -1.19
N LEU A 60 2.24 1.37 -1.94
CA LEU A 60 2.53 -0.05 -1.82
C LEU A 60 3.39 -0.52 -3.00
N TYR A 61 4.43 0.24 -3.36
CA TYR A 61 5.45 -0.23 -4.29
C TYR A 61 6.59 -0.91 -3.51
N PRO A 62 6.82 -2.22 -3.66
CA PRO A 62 7.68 -2.96 -2.75
C PRO A 62 9.17 -2.61 -2.86
N SER A 63 9.58 -1.91 -3.93
CA SER A 63 10.97 -1.54 -4.18
C SER A 63 11.38 -0.21 -3.58
N ILE A 64 10.47 0.54 -2.93
CA ILE A 64 10.76 1.85 -2.31
C ILE A 64 12.09 1.84 -1.51
N PRO A 65 12.34 0.89 -0.59
CA PRO A 65 13.57 0.90 0.20
C PRO A 65 14.83 0.66 -0.66
N PHE A 66 14.74 -0.18 -1.69
CA PHE A 66 15.87 -0.47 -2.56
C PHE A 66 16.23 0.74 -3.42
N ILE A 67 15.24 1.43 -3.99
CA ILE A 67 15.47 2.65 -4.77
C ILE A 67 16.14 3.70 -3.89
N LYS A 68 15.58 3.96 -2.71
CA LYS A 68 16.14 4.94 -1.77
C LYS A 68 17.58 4.63 -1.37
N HIS A 69 17.86 3.40 -0.94
CA HIS A 69 19.16 3.06 -0.36
C HIS A 69 20.21 2.62 -1.37
N LYS A 70 19.83 2.20 -2.59
CA LYS A 70 20.76 1.64 -3.58
C LYS A 70 20.89 2.47 -4.85
N LEU A 71 19.82 3.17 -5.27
CA LEU A 71 19.93 4.19 -6.32
C LEU A 71 20.16 5.59 -5.75
N ASN A 72 19.87 5.80 -4.46
CA ASN A 72 20.00 7.10 -3.79
C ASN A 72 19.20 8.21 -4.51
N ILE A 73 18.03 7.81 -5.03
CA ILE A 73 17.06 8.71 -5.67
C ILE A 73 15.90 8.93 -4.69
N PRO A 74 15.46 10.18 -4.47
CA PRO A 74 14.30 10.45 -3.63
C PRO A 74 13.04 9.78 -4.17
N VAL A 75 12.23 9.23 -3.26
CA VAL A 75 11.01 8.50 -3.57
C VAL A 75 9.80 9.26 -3.04
N VAL A 76 8.91 9.68 -3.95
CA VAL A 76 7.59 10.22 -3.62
C VAL A 76 6.57 9.10 -3.79
N SER A 77 5.93 8.72 -2.69
CA SER A 77 4.92 7.68 -2.69
C SER A 77 3.53 8.27 -2.67
N ILE A 78 2.60 7.64 -3.40
CA ILE A 78 1.20 8.03 -3.47
C ILE A 78 0.35 7.02 -2.69
N GLY A 79 -0.21 7.44 -1.56
CA GLY A 79 -1.08 6.61 -0.72
C GLY A 79 -2.46 6.43 -1.35
N VAL A 80 -2.73 5.24 -1.86
CA VAL A 80 -4.03 4.84 -2.47
C VAL A 80 -4.85 3.90 -1.58
N VAL A 81 -4.30 3.51 -0.43
CA VAL A 81 -4.92 2.69 0.60
C VAL A 81 -4.98 3.48 1.92
N PRO A 82 -5.74 3.03 2.94
CA PRO A 82 -5.69 3.66 4.25
C PRO A 82 -4.26 3.70 4.77
N LEU A 83 -3.89 4.79 5.45
CA LEU A 83 -2.51 5.06 5.86
C LEU A 83 -2.01 3.92 6.76
N ALA A 84 -0.97 3.22 6.29
CA ALA A 84 -0.42 2.04 6.97
C ALA A 84 0.76 2.36 7.90
N GLU A 85 0.94 3.62 8.25
CA GLU A 85 1.93 4.05 9.24
C GLU A 85 1.52 3.60 10.64
N ASP A 86 2.45 2.93 11.33
CA ASP A 86 2.27 2.53 12.74
C ASP A 86 2.14 3.80 13.61
N SER A 87 1.25 3.75 14.61
CA SER A 87 1.01 4.86 15.54
C SER A 87 0.57 4.35 16.91
N VAL A 88 0.94 5.08 17.96
CA VAL A 88 0.48 4.80 19.34
C VAL A 88 -1.04 4.95 19.52
N ASP A 89 -1.72 5.68 18.63
CA ASP A 89 -3.15 5.96 18.71
C ASP A 89 -4.02 5.00 17.89
N THR A 90 -3.41 4.09 17.11
CA THR A 90 -4.15 3.20 16.19
C THR A 90 -3.70 1.75 16.31
N ALA A 91 -4.57 0.82 15.97
CA ALA A 91 -4.20 -0.59 15.84
C ALA A 91 -3.32 -0.83 14.60
N PRO A 92 -2.54 -1.91 14.56
CA PRO A 92 -1.74 -2.23 13.38
C PRO A 92 -2.60 -2.36 12.12
N TYR A 93 -2.06 -1.89 11.00
CA TYR A 93 -2.75 -1.89 9.71
C TYR A 93 -3.37 -3.26 9.35
N GLY A 94 -4.62 -3.24 8.89
CA GLY A 94 -5.35 -4.42 8.44
C GLY A 94 -5.95 -5.31 9.54
N TYR A 95 -5.86 -4.94 10.82
CA TYR A 95 -6.46 -5.70 11.93
C TYR A 95 -7.96 -5.44 12.11
N ALA A 96 -8.54 -4.48 11.38
CA ALA A 96 -9.95 -4.10 11.47
C ALA A 96 -10.40 -3.74 12.90
N LEU A 97 -9.50 -3.12 13.66
CA LEU A 97 -9.76 -2.59 15.00
C LEU A 97 -9.91 -1.06 14.94
N PRO A 98 -10.72 -0.46 15.82
CA PRO A 98 -10.86 1.00 15.92
C PRO A 98 -9.57 1.67 16.42
N PRO A 99 -9.48 3.02 16.42
CA PRO A 99 -8.41 3.73 17.12
C PRO A 99 -8.48 3.48 18.63
N ALA A 100 -7.36 3.68 19.33
CA ALA A 100 -7.29 3.45 20.77
C ALA A 100 -8.14 4.48 21.53
N GLU A 101 -9.01 4.01 22.41
CA GLU A 101 -9.91 4.88 23.18
C GLU A 101 -9.29 5.38 24.50
N ASN A 102 -8.30 4.65 25.02
CA ASN A 102 -7.67 4.88 26.31
C ASN A 102 -6.30 4.19 26.40
N GLU A 103 -5.57 4.43 27.50
CA GLU A 103 -4.21 3.91 27.69
C GLU A 103 -4.14 2.37 27.72
N GLU A 104 -5.13 1.70 28.31
CA GLU A 104 -5.20 0.23 28.31
C GLU A 104 -5.29 -0.33 26.89
N THR A 105 -6.04 0.33 26.01
CA THR A 105 -6.12 -0.05 24.59
C THR A 105 -4.80 0.22 23.86
N ARG A 106 -4.09 1.31 24.19
CA ARG A 106 -2.76 1.61 23.63
C ARG A 106 -1.71 0.57 24.03
N GLU A 107 -1.71 0.13 25.29
CA GLU A 107 -0.84 -0.95 25.77
C GLU A 107 -1.13 -2.26 25.03
N THR A 108 -2.43 -2.56 24.85
CA THR A 108 -2.86 -3.73 24.04
C THR A 108 -2.33 -3.63 22.61
N TYR A 109 -2.44 -2.46 21.97
CA TYR A 109 -1.95 -2.26 20.61
C TYR A 109 -0.44 -2.32 20.51
N THR A 110 0.29 -1.83 21.51
CA THR A 110 1.75 -1.98 21.60
C THR A 110 2.16 -3.46 21.54
N ALA A 111 1.45 -4.33 22.27
CA ALA A 111 1.69 -5.78 22.20
C ALA A 111 1.29 -6.39 20.84
N LEU A 112 0.26 -5.85 20.16
CA LEU A 112 -0.11 -6.27 18.81
C LEU A 112 0.95 -5.88 17.78
N TYR A 113 1.53 -4.67 17.86
CA TYR A 113 2.58 -4.22 16.95
C TYR A 113 3.81 -5.14 16.98
N GLN A 114 4.18 -5.68 18.14
CA GLN A 114 5.29 -6.64 18.25
C GLN A 114 5.05 -7.93 17.45
N LYS A 115 3.78 -8.31 17.29
CA LYS A 115 3.33 -9.53 16.59
C LYS A 115 2.86 -9.25 15.16
N ALA A 116 2.56 -8.00 14.81
CA ALA A 116 2.05 -7.63 13.50
C ALA A 116 2.93 -8.13 12.32
N PRO A 117 4.28 -8.07 12.40
CA PRO A 117 5.14 -8.60 11.34
C PRO A 117 5.02 -10.12 11.17
N ASP A 118 4.57 -10.86 12.20
CA ASP A 118 4.38 -12.31 12.13
C ASP A 118 3.09 -12.72 11.42
N ARG A 119 2.14 -11.80 11.21
CA ARG A 119 0.91 -12.08 10.45
C ARG A 119 1.21 -12.63 9.06
N TYR A 120 2.26 -12.10 8.42
CA TYR A 120 2.79 -12.58 7.15
C TYR A 120 4.27 -12.93 7.27
N LYS A 121 4.63 -13.71 8.30
CA LYS A 121 6.02 -14.03 8.68
C LYS A 121 6.93 -14.40 7.51
N ALA A 122 6.46 -15.21 6.56
CA ALA A 122 7.25 -15.60 5.40
C ALA A 122 7.62 -14.40 4.50
N ALA A 123 6.68 -13.49 4.25
CA ALA A 123 6.92 -12.29 3.46
C ALA A 123 7.84 -11.30 4.21
N THR A 124 7.58 -11.08 5.50
CA THR A 124 8.42 -10.24 6.36
C THR A 124 9.86 -10.75 6.40
N ALA A 125 10.07 -12.04 6.70
CA ALA A 125 11.40 -12.64 6.77
C ALA A 125 12.14 -12.61 5.42
N TYR A 126 11.41 -12.73 4.31
CA TYR A 126 11.98 -12.60 2.98
C TYR A 126 12.51 -11.18 2.74
N PHE A 127 11.72 -10.15 3.06
CA PHE A 127 12.18 -8.75 2.99
C PHE A 127 13.39 -8.47 3.88
N GLU A 128 13.37 -8.94 5.13
CA GLU A 128 14.49 -8.77 6.06
C GLU A 128 15.76 -9.44 5.51
N THR A 129 15.64 -10.62 4.90
CA THR A 129 16.77 -11.30 4.22
C THR A 129 17.32 -10.45 3.08
N LEU A 130 16.45 -9.86 2.25
CA LEU A 130 16.87 -8.97 1.17
C LEU A 130 17.56 -7.72 1.71
N PHE A 131 17.05 -7.10 2.77
CA PHE A 131 17.69 -5.94 3.38
C PHE A 131 19.09 -6.26 3.91
N ILE A 132 19.29 -7.44 4.50
CA ILE A 132 20.63 -7.91 4.87
C ILE A 132 21.52 -8.07 3.63
N GLN A 133 21.02 -8.72 2.57
CA GLN A 133 21.78 -8.97 1.34
C GLN A 133 22.20 -7.68 0.63
N TYR A 134 21.32 -6.70 0.61
CA TYR A 134 21.56 -5.42 -0.04
C TYR A 134 22.25 -4.42 0.87
N ASP A 135 22.50 -4.71 2.15
CA ASP A 135 23.02 -3.74 3.14
C ASP A 135 22.09 -2.51 3.26
N ILE A 136 20.81 -2.77 3.51
CA ILE A 136 19.78 -1.76 3.79
C ILE A 136 19.48 -1.81 5.28
N PRO A 137 19.60 -0.69 6.02
CA PRO A 137 19.24 -0.66 7.44
C PRO A 137 17.75 -0.86 7.62
N PHE A 138 17.35 -1.67 8.61
CA PHE A 138 15.93 -1.88 8.92
C PHE A 138 15.70 -2.18 10.41
N THR A 139 14.48 -1.93 10.87
CA THR A 139 13.98 -2.34 12.19
C THR A 139 12.71 -3.14 12.00
N ARG A 140 12.66 -4.39 12.46
CA ARG A 140 11.51 -5.30 12.28
C ARG A 140 10.17 -4.59 12.50
N THR A 141 9.35 -4.53 11.45
CA THR A 141 8.01 -3.94 11.41
C THR A 141 7.23 -4.57 10.25
N THR A 142 5.98 -4.18 10.06
CA THR A 142 5.20 -4.57 8.89
C THR A 142 5.82 -3.97 7.62
N MET A 143 5.56 -4.62 6.50
CA MET A 143 6.06 -4.16 5.22
C MET A 143 5.41 -2.83 4.84
N GLU A 144 4.13 -2.66 5.09
CA GLU A 144 3.38 -1.45 4.76
C GLU A 144 3.90 -0.23 5.54
N ASN A 145 4.11 -0.36 6.85
CA ASN A 145 4.70 0.71 7.65
C ASN A 145 6.12 1.04 7.15
N ARG A 146 6.92 0.04 6.77
CA ARG A 146 8.23 0.28 6.16
C ARG A 146 8.11 1.14 4.90
N LEU A 147 7.22 0.79 3.96
CA LEU A 147 7.09 1.53 2.70
C LEU A 147 6.72 3.00 2.95
N VAL A 148 5.85 3.27 3.92
CA VAL A 148 5.55 4.65 4.34
C VAL A 148 6.79 5.35 4.90
N LYS A 149 7.50 4.73 5.86
CA LYS A 149 8.67 5.34 6.52
C LYS A 149 9.88 5.52 5.59
N GLU A 150 10.05 4.64 4.61
CA GLU A 150 11.15 4.72 3.66
C GLU A 150 10.87 5.73 2.54
N SER A 151 9.63 6.13 2.32
CA SER A 151 9.32 7.21 1.35
C SER A 151 9.88 8.54 1.84
N ASP A 152 10.58 9.28 0.99
CA ASP A 152 11.06 10.63 1.32
C ASP A 152 9.90 11.61 1.45
N LEU A 153 8.85 11.39 0.67
CA LEU A 153 7.57 12.07 0.79
C LEU A 153 6.45 11.06 0.52
N PHE A 154 5.45 10.99 1.40
CA PHE A 154 4.28 10.12 1.27
C PHE A 154 3.03 10.99 1.15
N LEU A 155 2.45 11.03 -0.05
CA LEU A 155 1.27 11.83 -0.36
C LEU A 155 0.02 10.95 -0.25
N GLN A 156 -0.67 11.02 0.89
CA GLN A 156 -1.93 10.32 1.11
C GLN A 156 -3.05 11.03 0.32
N ILE A 157 -3.69 10.31 -0.61
CA ILE A 157 -4.83 10.82 -1.39
C ILE A 157 -6.09 10.74 -0.53
N ASP A 158 -6.13 11.57 0.50
CA ASP A 158 -7.29 11.72 1.36
C ASP A 158 -7.25 13.05 2.11
N ALA A 159 -8.30 13.37 2.86
CA ALA A 159 -8.27 14.39 3.90
C ALA A 159 -8.01 13.74 5.28
N PRO A 160 -7.37 14.45 6.23
CA PRO A 160 -7.10 13.92 7.57
C PRO A 160 -8.33 13.36 8.29
N GLU A 161 -9.51 13.89 8.03
CA GLU A 161 -10.77 13.51 8.67
C GLU A 161 -11.32 12.14 8.22
N PHE A 162 -10.83 11.59 7.11
CA PHE A 162 -11.18 10.25 6.64
C PHE A 162 -10.23 9.17 7.18
N GLU A 163 -9.12 9.57 7.80
CA GLU A 163 -8.15 8.70 8.44
C GLU A 163 -8.31 8.69 9.97
N TYR A 164 -7.85 7.62 10.62
CA TYR A 164 -7.71 7.65 12.07
C TYR A 164 -6.65 8.67 12.50
N SER A 165 -6.96 9.44 13.53
CA SER A 165 -6.02 10.43 14.08
C SER A 165 -4.78 9.75 14.66
N ARG A 166 -3.60 10.29 14.33
CA ARG A 166 -2.29 9.81 14.78
C ARG A 166 -1.52 11.00 15.35
N SER A 167 -1.21 11.01 16.64
CA SER A 167 -0.46 12.10 17.27
C SER A 167 1.03 12.11 16.90
N ASP A 168 1.53 10.98 16.41
CA ASP A 168 2.93 10.68 16.09
C ASP A 168 3.17 10.41 14.59
N ILE A 169 2.29 10.94 13.73
CA ILE A 169 2.39 10.80 12.27
C ILE A 169 3.76 11.29 11.75
N GLY A 170 4.31 10.57 10.78
CA GLY A 170 5.59 10.89 10.16
C GLY A 170 5.57 12.24 9.46
N LYS A 171 6.65 13.03 9.63
CA LYS A 171 6.80 14.33 8.95
C LYS A 171 6.87 14.23 7.43
N ASN A 172 7.12 13.04 6.90
CA ASN A 172 7.10 12.75 5.47
C ASN A 172 5.69 12.51 4.94
N VAL A 173 4.67 12.35 5.79
CA VAL A 173 3.29 12.10 5.37
C VAL A 173 2.53 13.40 5.19
N HIS A 174 1.92 13.58 4.02
CA HIS A 174 1.10 14.74 3.69
C HIS A 174 -0.22 14.30 3.06
N PHE A 175 -1.33 14.81 3.60
CA PHE A 175 -2.66 14.67 3.03
C PHE A 175 -2.82 15.66 1.89
N VAL A 176 -3.09 15.17 0.68
CA VAL A 176 -3.20 16.00 -0.53
C VAL A 176 -4.63 16.12 -1.06
N GLY A 177 -5.61 15.57 -0.33
CA GLY A 177 -7.00 15.54 -0.75
C GLY A 177 -7.22 14.62 -1.97
N ALA A 178 -8.37 14.77 -2.61
CA ALA A 178 -8.73 13.97 -3.77
C ALA A 178 -7.92 14.39 -5.02
N LEU A 179 -7.29 13.41 -5.69
CA LEU A 179 -6.77 13.61 -7.04
C LEU A 179 -7.92 13.61 -8.03
N LEU A 180 -8.30 14.79 -8.52
CA LEU A 180 -9.32 14.91 -9.54
C LEU A 180 -8.75 14.46 -10.90
N PRO A 181 -9.53 13.73 -11.71
CA PRO A 181 -9.10 13.40 -13.06
C PRO A 181 -8.85 14.69 -13.84
N TYR A 182 -7.85 14.67 -14.72
CA TYR A 182 -7.62 15.76 -15.64
C TYR A 182 -8.87 15.97 -16.49
N ALA A 183 -9.55 17.10 -16.27
CA ALA A 183 -10.71 17.48 -17.06
C ALA A 183 -10.23 17.98 -18.42
N VAL A 184 -10.16 17.08 -19.40
CA VAL A 184 -10.29 17.49 -20.79
C VAL A 184 -11.68 18.13 -20.91
N ASP A 185 -11.82 19.25 -21.62
CA ASP A 185 -13.10 19.88 -21.90
C ASP A 185 -13.98 18.91 -22.74
N GLN A 186 -14.56 17.93 -22.05
CA GLN A 186 -15.41 16.93 -22.63
C GLN A 186 -16.77 17.58 -22.70
N HIS A 187 -17.10 18.11 -23.87
CA HIS A 187 -18.46 18.48 -24.28
C HIS A 187 -19.39 17.24 -24.37
N GLN A 188 -19.30 16.31 -23.43
CA GLN A 188 -20.26 15.23 -23.28
C GLN A 188 -21.40 15.76 -22.42
N GLN A 189 -22.62 15.64 -22.97
CA GLN A 189 -23.83 15.83 -22.19
C GLN A 189 -23.77 14.86 -20.99
N PRO A 190 -23.88 15.35 -19.75
CA PRO A 190 -23.86 14.47 -18.59
C PRO A 190 -25.01 13.46 -18.70
N TRP A 191 -24.76 12.21 -18.32
CA TRP A 191 -25.82 11.21 -18.27
C TRP A 191 -26.94 11.69 -17.34
N PHE A 192 -28.18 11.52 -17.78
CA PHE A 192 -29.36 11.93 -17.01
C PHE A 192 -30.48 10.90 -17.15
N ASP A 193 -31.22 10.68 -16.07
CA ASP A 193 -32.39 9.81 -16.04
C ASP A 193 -33.58 10.55 -15.42
N GLU A 194 -34.72 10.59 -16.13
CA GLU A 194 -35.91 11.32 -15.69
C GLU A 194 -36.49 10.80 -14.36
N ARG A 195 -36.19 9.55 -13.97
CA ARG A 195 -36.57 9.04 -12.64
C ARG A 195 -35.95 9.85 -11.51
N LEU A 196 -34.82 10.53 -11.75
CA LEU A 196 -34.18 11.42 -10.77
C LEU A 196 -35.07 12.63 -10.41
N LYS A 197 -36.05 12.99 -11.26
CA LYS A 197 -37.03 14.05 -10.95
C LYS A 197 -38.31 13.52 -10.29
N LYS A 198 -38.52 12.19 -10.30
CA LYS A 198 -39.79 11.57 -9.90
C LYS A 198 -39.87 11.23 -8.42
N TYR A 199 -38.73 11.03 -7.77
CA TYR A 199 -38.65 10.56 -6.39
C TYR A 199 -37.88 11.54 -5.53
N ASP A 200 -38.41 11.88 -4.36
CA ASP A 200 -37.75 12.79 -3.40
C ASP A 200 -36.51 12.15 -2.74
N LYS A 201 -36.37 10.82 -2.82
CA LYS A 201 -35.24 10.05 -2.27
C LYS A 201 -34.72 9.09 -3.32
N ILE A 202 -33.44 9.20 -3.64
CA ILE A 202 -32.74 8.36 -4.61
C ILE A 202 -31.50 7.80 -3.92
N ILE A 203 -31.31 6.48 -4.02
CA ILE A 203 -30.15 5.78 -3.46
C ILE A 203 -29.30 5.28 -4.61
N LEU A 204 -28.05 5.74 -4.68
CA LEU A 204 -27.06 5.19 -5.61
C LEU A 204 -26.45 3.93 -4.99
N VAL A 205 -26.71 2.77 -5.60
CA VAL A 205 -26.05 1.51 -5.25
C VAL A 205 -25.12 1.14 -6.39
N THR A 206 -23.82 1.13 -6.12
CA THR A 206 -22.80 0.74 -7.08
C THR A 206 -21.80 -0.19 -6.40
N GLN A 207 -21.32 -1.16 -7.16
CA GLN A 207 -20.18 -1.97 -6.80
C GLN A 207 -19.19 -1.83 -7.95
N VAL A 208 -17.93 -1.56 -7.63
CA VAL A 208 -16.86 -1.63 -8.64
C VAL A 208 -16.84 -3.04 -9.24
N ARG A 209 -16.63 -3.14 -10.56
CA ARG A 209 -16.63 -4.44 -11.23
C ARG A 209 -15.48 -5.29 -10.68
N LEU A 210 -15.79 -6.29 -9.86
CA LEU A 210 -14.91 -7.42 -9.62
C LEU A 210 -14.90 -8.23 -10.92
N LYS A 211 -13.80 -8.25 -11.68
CA LYS A 211 -13.69 -9.23 -12.77
C LYS A 211 -13.79 -10.61 -12.13
N GLU A 212 -14.73 -11.44 -12.61
CA GLU A 212 -14.74 -12.87 -12.30
C GLU A 212 -13.35 -13.43 -12.66
N ILE A 213 -12.72 -14.06 -11.68
CA ILE A 213 -11.41 -14.74 -11.80
C ILE A 213 -11.68 -16.17 -12.23
#